data_AF-A0A7S3BI36-F1
#
_entry.id   AF-A0A7S3BI36-F1
#
_cell.length_a   1.000
_cell.length_b   1.000
_cell.length_c   1.000
_cell.angle_alpha   90.00
_cell.angle_beta   90.00
_cell.angle_gamma   90.00
#
_symmetry.space_group_name_H-M   'P 1'
#
loop_
_entity.id
_entity.type
_entity.pdbx_description
1 polymer ?
#
loop_
_entity_poly.entity_id
_entity_poly.type
_entity_poly.pdbx_seq_one_letter_code
_entity_poly.pdbx_strand_id
1 'polypeptide(L)'
;HDNGWNETNKARWVSDMDCSERTDKADDAEICLAAFLLYASPLMVSGACIFIGGTMGLLSRSIGPKTEGSAHGVQAAAKILAFSVCLTGIGMYAAASIAGAGMKLSSAVIAMCGVALAGVAMIVISSIGLSAIRAKINQTPLMMKLYDIFQSDVMHAFTICCCAPFFLMILCLSFLNERARIWRCASFRGCCRTLEEINHSETRTMFTPMIYKWLDTLRHWHWVRVIRWVYFWCFFAWSLFYGTILTNMVMSVVIKGLINLDFYLVCAVFFAIGLGMFLNPVVPG
;
A
#
# COMPACT_ATOMS: atom_id res chain seq x y z
N HIS A 1 24.00 36.25 -12.28
CA HIS A 1 23.46 34.91 -11.98
C HIS A 1 22.13 34.78 -12.71
N ASP A 2 22.20 34.58 -14.02
CA ASP A 2 21.03 34.37 -14.87
C ASP A 2 20.74 32.87 -14.94
N ASN A 3 20.02 32.38 -13.94
CA ASN A 3 19.49 31.01 -13.92
C ASN A 3 18.21 30.91 -14.78
N GLY A 4 18.13 31.70 -15.85
CA GLY A 4 17.04 31.65 -16.81
C GLY A 4 17.14 30.39 -17.66
N TRP A 5 15.99 29.81 -17.99
CA TRP A 5 15.88 28.73 -18.95
C TRP A 5 16.26 29.23 -20.36
N ASN A 6 17.57 29.36 -20.62
CA ASN A 6 18.15 29.84 -21.87
C ASN A 6 18.31 28.68 -22.88
N GLU A 7 18.31 28.97 -24.18
CA GLU A 7 18.36 27.96 -25.24
C GLU A 7 19.56 27.01 -25.13
N THR A 8 20.70 27.50 -24.63
CA THR A 8 21.90 26.71 -24.35
C THR A 8 21.70 25.68 -23.24
N ASN A 9 21.00 26.05 -22.16
CA ASN A 9 20.66 25.12 -21.08
C ASN A 9 19.62 24.10 -21.54
N LYS A 10 18.65 24.53 -22.37
CA LYS A 10 17.66 23.64 -22.98
C LYS A 10 18.34 22.60 -23.88
N ALA A 11 19.27 23.00 -24.74
CA ALA A 11 20.02 22.08 -25.60
C ALA A 11 20.88 21.08 -24.80
N ARG A 12 21.52 21.54 -23.71
CA ARG A 12 22.28 20.67 -22.80
C ARG A 12 21.39 19.63 -22.11
N TRP A 13 20.22 20.05 -21.64
CA TRP A 13 19.27 19.14 -20.97
C TRP A 13 18.69 18.10 -21.92
N VAL A 14 18.41 18.48 -23.17
CA VAL A 14 17.95 17.57 -24.24
C VAL A 14 19.04 16.56 -24.61
N SER A 15 20.31 16.99 -24.61
CA SER A 15 21.48 16.12 -24.81
C SER A 15 21.69 15.16 -23.64
N ASP A 16 21.60 15.62 -22.39
CA ASP A 16 21.79 14.79 -21.19
C ASP A 16 20.66 13.76 -21.02
N MET A 17 19.47 14.03 -21.56
CA MET A 17 18.33 13.12 -21.55
C MET A 17 18.28 12.15 -22.76
N ASP A 18 19.26 12.21 -23.66
CA ASP A 18 19.36 11.35 -24.84
C ASP A 18 18.08 11.35 -25.70
N CYS A 19 17.47 12.52 -25.87
CA CYS A 19 16.20 12.70 -26.60
C CYS A 19 16.38 12.87 -28.13
N SER A 20 17.57 12.66 -28.68
CA SER A 20 17.91 13.03 -30.07
C SER A 20 17.29 12.13 -31.14
N GLU A 21 16.76 10.95 -30.78
CA GLU A 21 16.24 9.97 -31.76
C GLU A 21 14.76 9.57 -31.60
N ARG A 22 14.02 10.09 -30.61
CA ARG A 22 12.60 9.75 -30.41
C ARG A 22 11.67 10.77 -31.07
N THR A 23 11.24 10.48 -32.29
CA THR A 23 10.28 11.30 -33.06
C THR A 23 8.83 10.83 -32.95
N ASP A 24 8.55 9.86 -32.08
CA ASP A 24 7.19 9.40 -31.84
C ASP A 24 6.50 10.31 -30.82
N LYS A 25 5.47 11.05 -31.28
CA LYS A 25 4.65 11.97 -30.47
C LYS A 25 4.05 11.35 -29.19
N ALA A 26 4.03 10.02 -29.09
CA ALA A 26 3.61 9.29 -27.90
C ALA A 26 4.66 9.33 -26.78
N ASP A 27 5.95 9.35 -27.12
CA ASP A 27 7.05 9.37 -26.14
C ASP A 27 7.23 10.77 -25.52
N ASP A 28 6.97 11.84 -26.29
CA ASP A 28 6.96 13.22 -25.78
C ASP A 28 5.91 13.42 -24.67
N ALA A 29 4.74 12.80 -24.81
CA ALA A 29 3.68 12.86 -23.80
C ALA A 29 4.09 12.15 -22.50
N GLU A 30 4.82 11.04 -22.59
CA GLU A 30 5.34 10.34 -21.40
C GLU A 30 6.42 11.14 -20.68
N ILE A 31 7.33 11.78 -21.41
CA ILE A 31 8.40 12.62 -20.85
C ILE A 31 7.80 13.86 -20.19
N CYS A 32 6.84 14.52 -20.84
CA CYS A 32 6.11 15.66 -20.25
C CYS A 32 5.33 15.25 -18.99
N LEU A 33 4.68 14.07 -18.99
CA LEU A 33 3.97 13.56 -17.81
C LEU A 33 4.94 13.24 -16.67
N ALA A 34 6.10 12.63 -16.97
CA ALA A 34 7.12 12.33 -15.98
C ALA A 34 7.70 13.61 -15.37
N ALA A 35 8.01 14.62 -16.19
CA ALA A 35 8.47 15.92 -15.73
C ALA A 35 7.41 16.63 -14.86
N PHE A 36 6.14 16.59 -15.27
CA PHE A 36 5.03 17.12 -14.49
C PHE A 36 4.87 16.39 -13.14
N LEU A 37 4.95 15.06 -13.13
CA LEU A 37 4.89 14.25 -11.91
C LEU A 37 6.06 14.58 -10.98
N LEU A 38 7.27 14.74 -11.51
CA LEU A 38 8.45 15.05 -10.72
C LEU A 38 8.32 16.45 -10.11
N TYR A 39 7.78 17.42 -10.86
CA TYR A 39 7.44 18.76 -10.37
C TYR A 39 6.32 18.77 -9.32
N ALA A 40 5.26 17.98 -9.52
CA ALA A 40 4.12 17.91 -8.62
C ALA A 40 4.39 17.04 -7.37
N SER A 41 5.40 16.15 -7.42
CA SER A 41 5.70 15.21 -6.35
C SER A 41 5.94 15.84 -4.98
N PRO A 42 6.68 16.98 -4.83
CA PRO A 42 6.87 17.59 -3.51
C PRO A 42 5.58 18.15 -2.95
N LEU A 43 4.67 18.64 -3.80
CA LEU A 43 3.35 19.11 -3.38
C LEU A 43 2.50 17.95 -2.86
N MET A 44 2.51 16.81 -3.57
CA MET A 44 1.81 15.61 -3.13
C MET A 44 2.37 15.06 -1.81
N VAL A 45 3.69 14.98 -1.69
CA VAL A 45 4.36 14.50 -0.47
C VAL A 45 4.11 15.45 0.70
N SER A 46 4.24 16.76 0.51
CA SER A 46 3.95 17.74 1.56
C SER A 46 2.48 17.69 2.00
N GLY A 47 1.54 17.53 1.08
CA GLY A 47 0.12 17.33 1.39
C GLY A 47 -0.12 16.08 2.24
N ALA A 48 0.51 14.95 1.89
CA ALA A 48 0.44 13.72 2.67
C ALA A 48 1.06 13.89 4.07
N CYS A 49 2.21 14.57 4.17
CA CYS A 49 2.85 14.87 5.45
C CYS A 49 2.01 15.78 6.34
N ILE A 50 1.38 16.82 5.78
CA ILE A 50 0.46 17.71 6.50
C ILE A 50 -0.76 16.92 6.99
N PHE A 51 -1.31 16.04 6.15
CA PHE A 51 -2.43 15.20 6.53
C PHE A 51 -2.07 14.26 7.68
N ILE A 52 -0.97 13.51 7.56
CA ILE A 52 -0.50 12.60 8.62
C ILE A 52 -0.16 13.38 9.89
N GLY A 53 0.60 14.48 9.78
CA GLY A 53 0.95 15.34 10.91
C GLY A 53 -0.27 15.97 11.58
N GLY A 54 -1.27 16.38 10.80
CA GLY A 54 -2.54 16.89 11.29
C GLY A 54 -3.34 15.82 12.06
N THR A 55 -3.46 14.61 11.51
CA THR A 55 -4.11 13.50 12.21
C THR A 55 -3.37 13.12 13.49
N MET A 56 -2.04 13.10 13.47
CA MET A 56 -1.21 12.87 14.66
C MET A 56 -1.40 13.98 15.72
N GLY A 57 -1.43 15.24 15.31
CA GLY A 57 -1.65 16.37 16.22
C GLY A 57 -3.03 16.31 16.88
N LEU A 58 -4.07 15.95 16.12
CA LEU A 58 -5.42 15.75 16.65
C LEU A 58 -5.48 14.53 17.58
N LEU A 59 -4.84 13.41 17.21
CA LEU A 59 -4.76 12.22 18.05
C LEU A 59 -4.04 12.50 19.37
N SER A 60 -2.89 13.16 19.32
CA SER A 60 -2.11 13.56 20.50
C SER A 60 -2.91 14.44 21.45
N ARG A 61 -3.70 15.39 20.92
CA ARG A 61 -4.61 16.20 21.74
C ARG A 61 -5.77 15.38 22.34
N SER A 62 -6.26 14.38 21.61
CA SER A 62 -7.39 13.55 22.06
C SER A 62 -7.01 12.46 23.07
N ILE A 63 -5.74 12.03 23.09
CA ILE A 63 -5.18 10.98 23.98
C ILE A 63 -4.27 11.62 25.05
N GLY A 64 -4.49 12.89 25.40
CA GLY A 64 -3.66 13.56 26.42
C GLY A 64 -3.57 12.76 27.73
N PRO A 65 -2.49 12.91 28.53
CA PRO A 65 -2.19 12.08 29.71
C PRO A 65 -3.25 12.15 30.83
N LYS A 66 -4.18 13.10 30.76
CA LYS A 66 -5.32 13.22 31.68
C LYS A 66 -6.53 12.34 31.28
N THR A 67 -6.45 11.65 30.15
CA THR A 67 -7.57 10.96 29.50
C THR A 67 -7.30 9.48 29.20
N GLU A 68 -6.16 8.96 29.65
CA GLU A 68 -5.85 7.53 29.61
C GLU A 68 -6.97 6.72 30.28
N GLY A 69 -7.73 5.96 29.49
CA GLY A 69 -8.86 5.14 29.96
C GLY A 69 -10.24 5.81 29.94
N SER A 70 -10.36 7.10 29.59
CA SER A 70 -11.68 7.74 29.49
C SER A 70 -12.39 7.34 28.20
N ALA A 71 -13.65 6.90 28.32
CA ALA A 71 -14.49 6.48 27.18
C ALA A 71 -14.61 7.55 26.08
N HIS A 72 -14.50 8.83 26.46
CA HIS A 72 -14.53 9.99 25.56
C HIS A 72 -13.29 10.12 24.66
N GLY A 73 -12.08 9.85 25.18
CA GLY A 73 -10.84 9.91 24.39
C GLY A 73 -10.81 8.87 23.28
N VAL A 74 -11.23 7.64 23.61
CA VAL A 74 -11.36 6.54 22.63
C VAL A 74 -12.42 6.86 21.57
N GLN A 75 -13.52 7.51 21.94
CA GLN A 75 -14.55 7.91 20.97
C GLN A 75 -14.05 9.02 20.03
N ALA A 76 -13.28 9.98 20.54
CA ALA A 76 -12.68 11.03 19.71
C ALA A 76 -11.65 10.45 18.73
N ALA A 77 -10.75 9.57 19.20
CA ALA A 77 -9.78 8.89 18.34
C ALA A 77 -10.45 8.03 17.25
N ALA A 78 -11.53 7.30 17.60
CA ALA A 78 -12.30 6.54 16.62
C ALA A 78 -12.97 7.44 15.56
N LYS A 79 -13.49 8.62 15.95
CA LYS A 79 -14.04 9.60 15.00
C LYS A 79 -12.97 10.17 14.07
N ILE A 80 -11.78 10.47 14.59
CA ILE A 80 -10.64 10.94 13.79
C ILE A 80 -10.21 9.88 12.78
N LEU A 81 -10.14 8.61 13.19
CA LEU A 81 -9.85 7.49 12.29
C LEU A 81 -10.94 7.31 11.24
N ALA A 82 -12.22 7.36 11.62
CA ALA A 82 -13.31 7.26 10.67
C ALA A 82 -13.26 8.40 9.63
N PHE A 83 -12.95 9.62 10.07
CA PHE A 83 -12.78 10.77 9.20
C PHE A 83 -11.59 10.61 8.25
N SER A 84 -10.44 10.12 8.73
CA SER A 84 -9.27 9.89 7.89
C SER A 84 -9.51 8.80 6.84
N VAL A 85 -10.21 7.73 7.19
CA VAL A 85 -10.64 6.66 6.26
C VAL A 85 -11.58 7.23 5.19
N CYS A 86 -12.56 8.05 5.58
CA CYS A 86 -13.47 8.66 4.61
C CYS A 86 -12.74 9.60 3.65
N LEU A 87 -11.84 10.45 4.17
CA LEU A 87 -11.10 11.41 3.35
C LEU A 87 -10.15 10.70 2.37
N THR A 88 -9.45 9.66 2.82
CA THR A 88 -8.60 8.84 1.94
C THR A 88 -9.42 8.07 0.92
N GLY A 89 -10.62 7.59 1.27
CA GLY A 89 -11.56 6.99 0.33
C GLY A 89 -11.99 7.95 -0.78
N ILE A 90 -12.31 9.20 -0.44
CA ILE A 90 -12.62 10.26 -1.42
C ILE A 90 -11.40 10.54 -2.31
N GLY A 91 -10.20 10.61 -1.73
CA GLY A 91 -8.95 10.79 -2.48
C GLY A 91 -8.67 9.64 -3.45
N MET A 92 -8.93 8.40 -3.03
CA MET A 92 -8.78 7.22 -3.87
C MET A 92 -9.81 7.18 -5.00
N TYR A 93 -11.06 7.58 -4.74
CA TYR A 93 -12.08 7.74 -5.76
C TYR A 93 -11.71 8.80 -6.80
N ALA A 94 -11.22 9.96 -6.36
CA ALA A 94 -10.74 11.01 -7.25
C ALA A 94 -9.52 10.57 -8.07
N ALA A 95 -8.61 9.77 -7.48
CA ALA A 95 -7.50 9.19 -8.22
C ALA A 95 -7.97 8.18 -9.29
N ALA A 96 -8.97 7.36 -8.95
CA ALA A 96 -9.54 6.37 -9.86
C ALA A 96 -10.25 7.03 -11.05
N SER A 97 -10.94 8.15 -10.86
CA SER A 97 -11.58 8.87 -11.97
C SER A 97 -10.59 9.50 -12.95
N ILE A 98 -9.36 9.81 -12.50
CA ILE A 98 -8.28 10.33 -13.34
C ILE A 98 -7.50 9.19 -14.05
N ALA A 99 -7.67 7.94 -13.62
CA ALA A 99 -6.96 6.79 -14.19
C ALA A 99 -7.15 6.64 -15.70
N GLY A 100 -8.33 7.01 -16.22
CA GLY A 100 -8.62 7.00 -17.66
C GLY A 100 -7.79 7.98 -18.49
N ALA A 101 -7.30 9.07 -17.89
CA ALA A 101 -6.45 10.05 -18.56
C ALA A 101 -4.94 9.78 -18.36
N GLY A 102 -4.57 9.03 -17.31
CA GLY A 102 -3.18 8.70 -17.04
C GLY A 102 -3.03 7.66 -15.92
N MET A 103 -2.81 6.40 -16.31
CA MET A 103 -2.70 5.28 -15.35
C MET A 103 -1.52 5.45 -14.38
N LYS A 104 -0.36 5.96 -14.86
CA LYS A 104 0.84 6.16 -14.03
C LYS A 104 0.59 7.16 -12.89
N LEU A 105 -0.11 8.26 -13.19
CA LEU A 105 -0.44 9.30 -12.21
C LEU A 105 -1.46 8.80 -11.19
N SER A 106 -2.52 8.12 -11.65
CA SER A 106 -3.52 7.54 -10.75
C SER A 106 -2.91 6.50 -9.81
N SER A 107 -2.06 5.60 -10.33
CA SER A 107 -1.38 4.59 -9.52
C SER A 107 -0.51 5.20 -8.41
N ALA A 108 0.19 6.31 -8.69
CA ALA A 108 1.01 6.99 -7.69
C ALA A 108 0.15 7.62 -6.58
N VAL A 109 -0.97 8.27 -6.93
CA VAL A 109 -1.90 8.87 -5.96
C VAL A 109 -2.53 7.79 -5.08
N ILE A 110 -2.99 6.69 -5.67
CA ILE A 110 -3.57 5.55 -4.94
C ILE A 110 -2.56 4.97 -3.94
N ALA A 111 -1.30 4.77 -4.37
CA ALA A 111 -0.25 4.27 -3.50
C ALA A 111 0.01 5.22 -2.32
N MET A 112 0.08 6.53 -2.56
CA MET A 112 0.27 7.53 -1.51
C MET A 112 -0.89 7.56 -0.52
N CYS A 113 -2.15 7.53 -0.99
CA CYS A 113 -3.32 7.44 -0.12
C CYS A 113 -3.33 6.15 0.70
N GLY A 114 -2.92 5.03 0.10
CA GLY A 114 -2.80 3.73 0.77
C GLY A 114 -1.78 3.76 1.91
N VAL A 115 -0.59 4.32 1.65
CA VAL A 115 0.47 4.47 2.67
C VAL A 115 0.01 5.39 3.80
N ALA A 116 -0.64 6.52 3.49
CA ALA A 116 -1.17 7.43 4.49
C ALA A 116 -2.23 6.76 5.38
N LEU A 117 -3.15 6.00 4.79
CA LEU A 117 -4.17 5.26 5.53
C LEU A 117 -3.57 4.19 6.45
N ALA A 118 -2.63 3.40 5.93
CA ALA A 118 -1.92 2.39 6.70
C ALA A 118 -1.14 3.01 7.87
N GLY A 119 -0.46 4.14 7.63
CA GLY A 119 0.25 4.90 8.66
C GLY A 119 -0.69 5.35 9.80
N VAL A 120 -1.81 5.98 9.46
CA VAL A 120 -2.80 6.42 10.46
C VAL A 120 -3.37 5.24 11.25
N ALA A 121 -3.73 4.15 10.58
CA ALA A 121 -4.24 2.95 11.24
C ALA A 121 -3.23 2.37 12.24
N MET A 122 -1.96 2.25 11.83
CA MET A 122 -0.88 1.75 12.69
C MET A 122 -0.68 2.63 13.94
N ILE A 123 -0.70 3.95 13.77
CA ILE A 123 -0.56 4.90 14.88
C ILE A 123 -1.73 4.75 15.87
N VAL A 124 -2.96 4.65 15.37
CA VAL A 124 -4.14 4.49 16.24
C VAL A 124 -4.09 3.18 17.01
N ILE A 125 -3.72 2.08 16.36
CA ILE A 125 -3.53 0.78 17.03
C ILE A 125 -2.45 0.87 18.11
N SER A 126 -1.33 1.54 17.81
CA SER A 126 -0.21 1.69 18.76
C SER A 126 -0.54 2.58 19.95
N SER A 127 -1.39 3.59 19.77
CA SER A 127 -1.71 4.61 20.79
C SER A 127 -2.86 4.21 21.72
N ILE A 128 -3.89 3.54 21.21
CA ILE A 128 -5.03 3.09 22.02
C ILE A 128 -4.72 1.77 22.75
N GLY A 129 -3.83 0.96 22.17
CA GLY A 129 -3.58 -0.41 22.62
C GLY A 129 -4.68 -1.37 22.18
N LEU A 130 -4.29 -2.57 21.74
CA LEU A 130 -5.23 -3.57 21.22
C LEU A 130 -6.31 -3.98 22.24
N SER A 131 -6.00 -3.93 23.53
CA SER A 131 -6.88 -4.37 24.62
C SER A 131 -8.10 -3.46 24.78
N ALA A 132 -7.93 -2.14 24.72
CA ALA A 132 -9.03 -1.18 24.83
C ALA A 132 -9.97 -1.23 23.62
N ILE A 133 -9.41 -1.44 22.43
CA ILE A 133 -10.18 -1.65 21.20
C ILE A 133 -11.03 -2.92 21.33
N ARG A 134 -10.43 -4.02 21.79
CA ARG A 134 -11.12 -5.30 21.97
C ARG A 134 -12.28 -5.21 22.98
N ALA A 135 -12.10 -4.44 24.05
CA ALA A 135 -13.14 -4.22 25.06
C ALA A 135 -14.36 -3.48 24.48
N LYS A 136 -14.16 -2.48 23.61
CA LYS A 136 -15.26 -1.77 22.93
C LYS A 136 -15.88 -2.55 21.77
N ILE A 137 -15.10 -3.35 21.05
CA ILE A 137 -15.59 -4.22 19.97
C ILE A 137 -16.69 -5.15 20.49
N ASN A 138 -16.49 -5.74 21.68
CA ASN A 138 -17.45 -6.67 22.27
C ASN A 138 -18.77 -6.02 22.70
N GLN A 139 -18.86 -4.69 22.73
CA GLN A 139 -20.08 -3.98 23.12
C GLN A 139 -21.01 -3.67 21.94
N THR A 140 -20.55 -3.80 20.70
CA THR A 140 -21.37 -3.50 19.51
C THR A 140 -21.56 -4.73 18.63
N PRO A 141 -22.81 -5.17 18.35
CA PRO A 141 -23.07 -6.40 17.60
C PRO A 141 -22.57 -6.35 16.16
N LEU A 142 -22.43 -5.14 15.60
CA LEU A 142 -21.87 -4.92 14.26
C LEU A 142 -20.36 -5.18 14.23
N MET A 143 -19.63 -4.79 15.28
CA MET A 143 -18.19 -5.07 15.38
C MET A 143 -17.90 -6.54 15.65
N MET A 144 -18.78 -7.26 16.31
CA MET A 144 -18.62 -8.71 16.50
C MET A 144 -18.69 -9.44 15.16
N LYS A 145 -19.63 -9.07 14.27
CA LYS A 145 -19.67 -9.62 12.90
C LYS A 145 -18.46 -9.23 12.07
N LEU A 146 -17.97 -7.98 12.19
CA LEU A 146 -16.74 -7.56 11.53
C LEU A 146 -15.52 -8.31 12.06
N TYR A 147 -15.47 -8.59 13.36
CA TYR A 147 -14.40 -9.35 14.00
C TYR A 147 -14.35 -10.79 13.47
N ASP A 148 -15.51 -11.44 13.30
CA ASP A 148 -15.59 -12.77 12.70
C ASP A 148 -15.11 -12.77 11.23
N ILE A 149 -15.43 -11.71 10.48
CA ILE A 149 -14.90 -11.50 9.13
C ILE A 149 -13.38 -11.27 9.17
N PHE A 150 -12.88 -10.52 10.15
CA PHE A 150 -11.45 -10.26 10.32
C PHE A 150 -10.65 -11.51 10.73
N GLN A 151 -11.25 -12.42 11.49
CA GLN A 151 -10.65 -13.72 11.81
C GLN A 151 -10.78 -14.75 10.69
N SER A 152 -11.53 -14.43 9.62
CA SER A 152 -11.66 -15.34 8.50
C SER A 152 -10.32 -15.54 7.78
N ASP A 153 -10.12 -16.74 7.21
CA ASP A 153 -8.91 -17.04 6.45
C ASP A 153 -8.72 -16.11 5.25
N VAL A 154 -9.81 -15.53 4.73
CA VAL A 154 -9.79 -14.56 3.64
C VAL A 154 -9.00 -13.33 4.07
N MET A 155 -9.21 -12.86 5.30
CA MET A 155 -8.54 -11.67 5.80
C MET A 155 -7.10 -11.96 6.25
N HIS A 156 -6.84 -13.16 6.80
CA HIS A 156 -5.47 -13.62 7.03
C HIS A 156 -4.67 -13.67 5.72
N ALA A 157 -5.26 -14.19 4.64
CA ALA A 157 -4.64 -14.22 3.32
C ALA A 157 -4.40 -12.81 2.77
N PHE A 158 -5.39 -11.92 2.86
CA PHE A 158 -5.24 -10.53 2.43
C PHE A 158 -4.12 -9.82 3.19
N THR A 159 -4.06 -10.02 4.52
CA THR A 159 -2.99 -9.47 5.36
C THR A 159 -1.62 -9.98 4.93
N ILE A 160 -1.49 -11.27 4.60
CA ILE A 160 -0.23 -11.81 4.09
C ILE A 160 0.13 -11.16 2.74
N CYS A 161 -0.80 -11.07 1.79
CA CYS A 161 -0.53 -10.45 0.49
C CYS A 161 -0.01 -9.01 0.62
N CYS A 162 -0.65 -8.19 1.48
CA CYS A 162 -0.29 -6.79 1.63
C CYS A 162 0.94 -6.58 2.53
N CYS A 163 1.08 -7.36 3.59
CA CYS A 163 2.10 -7.13 4.62
C CYS A 163 3.33 -8.02 4.48
N ALA A 164 3.34 -9.06 3.64
CA ALA A 164 4.50 -9.92 3.41
C ALA A 164 5.83 -9.17 3.17
N PRO A 165 5.91 -8.17 2.26
CA PRO A 165 7.18 -7.47 2.02
C PRO A 165 7.65 -6.71 3.26
N PHE A 166 6.73 -6.05 3.98
CA PHE A 166 7.05 -5.33 5.21
C PHE A 166 7.43 -6.28 6.34
N PHE A 167 6.76 -7.42 6.46
CA PHE A 167 7.03 -8.43 7.46
C PHE A 167 8.43 -9.02 7.29
N LEU A 168 8.84 -9.32 6.06
CA LEU A 168 10.22 -9.76 5.76
C LEU A 168 11.25 -8.68 6.13
N MET A 169 10.96 -7.42 5.84
CA MET A 169 11.83 -6.30 6.22
C MET A 169 11.94 -6.16 7.75
N ILE A 170 10.83 -6.26 8.49
CA ILE A 170 10.79 -6.22 9.96
C ILE A 170 11.54 -7.41 10.58
N LEU A 171 11.43 -8.60 10.00
CA LEU A 171 12.20 -9.77 10.40
C LEU A 171 13.71 -9.54 10.22
N CYS A 172 14.10 -8.98 9.06
CA CYS A 172 15.49 -8.63 8.77
C CYS A 172 16.02 -7.57 9.75
N LEU A 173 15.27 -6.49 9.98
CA LEU A 173 15.59 -5.45 10.96
C LEU A 173 15.73 -6.02 12.38
N SER A 174 14.83 -6.91 12.79
CA SER A 174 14.87 -7.53 14.12
C SER A 174 16.08 -8.46 14.27
N PHE A 175 16.40 -9.23 13.24
CA PHE A 175 17.60 -10.06 13.20
C PHE A 175 18.88 -9.21 13.26
N LEU A 176 18.96 -8.14 12.47
CA LEU A 176 20.08 -7.21 12.47
C LEU A 176 20.23 -6.49 13.81
N ASN A 177 19.12 -6.07 14.42
CA ASN A 177 19.13 -5.37 15.70
C ASN A 177 19.60 -6.29 16.83
N GLU A 178 19.15 -7.54 16.85
CA GLU A 178 19.60 -8.54 17.84
C GLU A 178 21.07 -8.91 17.63
N ARG A 179 21.49 -9.07 16.37
CA ARG A 179 22.90 -9.33 16.03
C ARG A 179 23.80 -8.14 16.39
N ALA A 180 23.34 -6.91 16.18
CA ALA A 180 24.04 -5.70 16.59
C ALA A 180 24.11 -5.54 18.12
N ARG A 181 23.11 -6.04 18.86
CA ARG A 181 23.14 -6.10 20.32
C ARG A 181 24.20 -7.09 20.81
N ILE A 182 24.20 -8.32 20.28
CA ILE A 182 25.19 -9.35 20.60
C ILE A 182 26.61 -8.87 20.25
N TRP A 183 26.80 -8.27 19.08
CA TRP A 183 28.09 -7.76 18.64
C TRP A 183 28.60 -6.62 19.53
N ARG A 184 27.72 -5.68 19.94
CA ARG A 184 28.07 -4.64 20.91
C ARG A 184 28.46 -5.21 22.27
N CYS A 185 27.74 -6.21 22.78
CA CYS A 185 28.07 -6.90 24.03
C CYS A 185 29.39 -7.68 23.94
N ALA A 186 29.68 -8.31 22.79
CA ALA A 186 30.92 -9.04 22.57
C ALA A 186 32.14 -8.11 22.41
N SER A 187 31.95 -6.95 21.78
CA SER A 187 33.01 -5.95 21.57
C SER A 187 33.33 -5.14 22.83
N PHE A 188 32.33 -4.82 23.66
CA PHE A 188 32.52 -4.18 24.97
C PHE A 188 32.68 -5.24 26.06
N ARG A 189 33.87 -5.86 26.08
CA ARG A 189 34.27 -7.03 26.89
C ARG A 189 34.29 -6.84 28.43
N GLY A 190 33.50 -5.92 29.00
CA GLY A 190 33.54 -5.64 30.44
C GLY A 190 32.31 -4.99 31.08
N CYS A 191 31.27 -4.58 30.34
CA CYS A 191 30.16 -3.78 30.93
C CYS A 191 28.81 -4.51 31.02
N CYS A 192 28.67 -5.71 30.45
CA CYS A 192 27.41 -6.47 30.47
C CYS A 192 27.40 -7.62 31.49
N ARG A 193 28.07 -7.45 32.64
CA ARG A 193 28.12 -8.45 33.72
C ARG A 193 26.85 -8.49 34.58
N THR A 194 25.92 -7.54 34.40
CA THR A 194 24.63 -7.47 35.12
C THR A 194 23.47 -8.15 34.41
N LEU A 195 23.71 -8.83 33.29
CA LEU A 195 22.68 -9.59 32.54
C LEU A 195 22.88 -11.10 32.64
N GLU A 196 23.70 -11.56 33.59
CA GLU A 196 23.93 -12.98 33.86
C GLU A 196 22.82 -13.60 34.73
N GLU A 197 21.96 -12.77 35.35
CA GLU A 197 20.80 -13.20 36.13
C GLU A 197 19.47 -13.11 35.34
N ILE A 198 19.45 -12.45 34.18
CA ILE A 198 18.26 -12.38 33.30
C ILE A 198 18.38 -13.53 32.29
N ASN A 199 18.04 -14.72 32.75
CA ASN A 199 17.67 -15.91 31.98
C ASN A 199 18.66 -16.43 30.93
N HIS A 200 19.37 -17.50 31.31
CA HIS A 200 20.03 -18.45 30.38
C HIS A 200 19.11 -19.06 29.30
N SER A 201 17.81 -18.78 29.32
CA SER A 201 16.83 -19.17 28.29
C SER A 201 16.64 -18.12 27.17
N GLU A 202 17.03 -16.85 27.36
CA GLU A 202 16.86 -15.78 26.35
C GLU A 202 18.08 -15.58 25.44
N THR A 203 19.26 -16.09 25.81
CA THR A 203 20.52 -15.86 25.07
C THR A 203 20.63 -16.62 23.74
N ARG A 204 19.62 -17.40 23.35
CA ARG A 204 19.61 -18.19 22.10
C ARG A 204 18.50 -17.81 21.12
N THR A 205 17.78 -16.73 21.35
CA THR A 205 16.70 -16.33 20.45
C THR A 205 17.26 -15.48 19.30
N MET A 206 17.15 -15.96 18.04
CA MET A 206 17.58 -15.22 16.84
C MET A 206 16.76 -13.94 16.54
N PHE A 207 15.67 -13.70 17.27
CA PHE A 207 14.73 -12.61 17.03
C PHE A 207 14.32 -11.97 18.36
N THR A 208 13.74 -10.77 18.27
CA THR A 208 13.17 -10.09 19.44
C THR A 208 11.94 -10.85 19.98
N PRO A 209 11.64 -10.77 21.29
CA PRO A 209 10.52 -11.51 21.89
C PRO A 209 9.15 -11.11 21.30
N MET A 210 9.04 -9.90 20.75
CA MET A 210 7.86 -9.47 20.01
C MET A 210 7.64 -10.36 18.77
N ILE A 211 8.68 -10.60 17.96
CA ILE A 211 8.54 -11.42 16.75
C ILE A 211 8.20 -12.88 17.09
N TYR A 212 8.72 -13.43 18.18
CA TYR A 212 8.33 -14.79 18.61
C TYR A 212 6.83 -14.92 18.89
N LYS A 213 6.21 -13.92 19.52
CA LYS A 213 4.75 -13.92 19.73
C LYS A 213 3.99 -13.90 18.41
N TRP A 214 4.49 -13.16 17.42
CA TRP A 214 3.88 -13.08 16.10
C TRP A 214 4.04 -14.40 15.34
N LEU A 215 5.24 -14.99 15.36
CA LEU A 215 5.52 -16.28 14.74
C LEU A 215 4.73 -17.41 15.39
N ASP A 216 4.57 -17.39 16.71
CA ASP A 216 3.75 -18.38 17.42
C ASP A 216 2.26 -18.25 17.04
N THR A 217 1.75 -17.01 16.93
CA THR A 217 0.39 -16.77 16.42
C THR A 217 0.22 -17.32 15.01
N LEU A 218 1.18 -17.03 14.13
CA LEU A 218 1.21 -17.50 12.74
C LEU A 218 1.30 -19.03 12.64
N ARG A 219 1.99 -19.69 13.58
CA ARG A 219 2.12 -21.16 13.61
C ARG A 219 0.78 -21.87 13.77
N HIS A 220 -0.17 -21.26 14.48
CA HIS A 220 -1.49 -21.82 14.73
C HIS A 220 -2.47 -21.62 13.56
N TRP A 221 -2.08 -20.92 12.49
CA TRP A 221 -2.96 -20.67 11.35
C TRP A 221 -3.10 -21.92 10.47
N HIS A 222 -4.27 -22.09 9.85
CA HIS A 222 -4.52 -23.14 8.86
C HIS A 222 -3.88 -22.77 7.51
N TRP A 223 -2.56 -22.85 7.43
CA TRP A 223 -1.75 -22.40 6.28
C TRP A 223 -2.25 -22.88 4.92
N VAL A 224 -2.75 -24.12 4.81
CA VAL A 224 -3.29 -24.65 3.55
C VAL A 224 -4.50 -23.83 3.06
N ARG A 225 -5.43 -23.48 3.97
CA ARG A 225 -6.60 -22.66 3.63
C ARG A 225 -6.19 -21.23 3.29
N VAL A 226 -5.25 -20.67 4.06
CA VAL A 226 -4.75 -19.30 3.87
C VAL A 226 -4.01 -19.18 2.54
N ILE A 227 -3.08 -20.10 2.21
CA ILE A 227 -2.32 -20.09 0.95
C ILE A 227 -3.25 -20.21 -0.26
N ARG A 228 -4.32 -21.01 -0.17
CA ARG A 228 -5.32 -21.09 -1.25
C ARG A 228 -5.98 -19.74 -1.53
N TRP A 229 -6.33 -19.01 -0.48
CA TRP A 229 -6.88 -17.65 -0.61
C TRP A 229 -5.85 -16.63 -1.07
N VAL A 230 -4.59 -16.74 -0.63
CA VAL A 230 -3.48 -15.92 -1.13
C VAL A 230 -3.33 -16.11 -2.64
N TYR A 231 -3.35 -17.36 -3.12
CA TYR A 231 -3.28 -17.65 -4.55
C TYR A 231 -4.46 -17.04 -5.31
N PHE A 232 -5.67 -17.16 -4.78
CA PHE A 232 -6.85 -16.52 -5.36
C PHE A 232 -6.70 -15.00 -5.44
N TRP A 233 -6.26 -14.34 -4.36
CA TRP A 233 -6.04 -12.88 -4.35
C TRP A 233 -4.93 -12.45 -5.30
N CYS A 234 -3.81 -13.17 -5.34
CA CYS A 234 -2.71 -12.89 -6.27
C CYS A 234 -3.15 -13.08 -7.72
N PHE A 235 -3.89 -14.15 -8.03
CA PHE A 235 -4.41 -14.40 -9.38
C PHE A 235 -5.44 -13.33 -9.77
N PHE A 236 -6.33 -12.97 -8.85
CA PHE A 236 -7.32 -11.92 -9.06
C PHE A 236 -6.66 -10.56 -9.29
N ALA A 237 -5.70 -10.17 -8.44
CA ALA A 237 -4.93 -8.95 -8.60
C ALA A 237 -4.14 -8.95 -9.92
N TRP A 238 -3.46 -10.05 -10.24
CA TRP A 238 -2.76 -10.22 -11.52
C TRP A 238 -3.72 -10.06 -12.70
N SER A 239 -4.91 -10.67 -12.63
CA SER A 239 -5.94 -10.53 -13.65
C SER A 239 -6.44 -9.09 -13.78
N LEU A 240 -6.56 -8.33 -12.70
CA LEU A 240 -6.94 -6.91 -12.77
C LEU A 240 -5.84 -6.04 -13.37
N PHE A 241 -4.58 -6.26 -13.00
CA PHE A 241 -3.45 -5.45 -13.49
C PHE A 241 -3.07 -5.76 -14.93
N TYR A 242 -3.00 -7.04 -15.28
CA TYR A 242 -2.54 -7.49 -16.59
C TYR A 242 -3.67 -7.86 -17.54
N GLY A 243 -4.89 -8.08 -17.03
CA GLY A 243 -6.04 -8.41 -17.87
C GLY A 243 -6.39 -7.30 -18.85
N THR A 244 -6.32 -6.04 -18.45
CA THR A 244 -6.54 -4.88 -19.33
C THR A 244 -5.47 -4.82 -20.44
N ILE A 245 -4.20 -5.03 -20.09
CA ILE A 245 -3.08 -5.09 -21.05
C ILE A 245 -3.29 -6.22 -22.06
N LEU A 246 -3.61 -7.42 -21.57
CA LEU A 246 -3.84 -8.59 -22.41
C LEU A 246 -5.04 -8.39 -23.33
N THR A 247 -6.11 -7.79 -22.81
CA THR A 247 -7.30 -7.44 -23.58
C THR A 247 -6.98 -6.44 -24.69
N ASN A 248 -6.17 -5.41 -24.41
CA ASN A 248 -5.71 -4.46 -25.41
C ASN A 248 -4.82 -5.11 -26.48
N MET A 249 -3.94 -6.05 -26.10
CA MET A 249 -3.13 -6.82 -27.05
C MET A 249 -4.00 -7.69 -27.96
N VAL A 250 -4.97 -8.41 -27.40
CA VAL A 250 -5.92 -9.22 -28.17
C VAL A 250 -6.73 -8.34 -29.12
N MET A 251 -7.21 -7.18 -28.64
CA MET A 251 -7.96 -6.24 -29.47
C MET A 251 -7.11 -5.73 -30.65
N SER A 252 -5.82 -5.47 -30.44
CA SER A 252 -4.91 -5.07 -31.52
C SER A 252 -4.77 -6.16 -32.58
N VAL A 253 -4.66 -7.44 -32.18
CA VAL A 253 -4.60 -8.58 -33.11
C VAL A 253 -5.92 -8.73 -33.87
N VAL A 254 -7.05 -8.61 -33.18
CA VAL A 254 -8.39 -8.64 -33.78
C VAL A 254 -8.52 -7.54 -34.83
N ILE A 255 -8.17 -6.29 -34.51
CA ILE A 255 -8.22 -5.17 -35.45
C ILE A 255 -7.42 -5.48 -36.73
N LYS A 256 -6.20 -6.02 -36.62
CA LYS A 256 -5.39 -6.40 -37.78
C LYS A 256 -6.06 -7.48 -38.64
N GLY A 257 -6.75 -8.44 -38.02
CA GLY A 257 -7.52 -9.46 -38.72
C GLY A 257 -8.78 -8.92 -39.41
N LEU A 258 -9.39 -7.86 -38.85
CA LEU A 258 -10.65 -7.30 -39.34
C LEU A 258 -10.50 -6.38 -40.56
N ILE A 259 -9.28 -5.97 -40.93
CA ILE A 259 -9.03 -5.10 -42.09
C ILE A 259 -9.50 -5.72 -43.42
N ASN A 260 -9.51 -7.06 -43.51
CA ASN A 260 -9.86 -7.78 -44.73
C ASN A 260 -11.30 -8.32 -44.75
N LEU A 261 -12.13 -7.97 -43.75
CA LEU A 261 -13.49 -8.51 -43.59
C LEU A 261 -14.56 -7.49 -43.98
N ASP A 262 -15.69 -7.98 -44.48
CA ASP A 262 -16.85 -7.15 -44.79
C ASP A 262 -17.42 -6.44 -43.55
N PHE A 263 -17.92 -5.23 -43.74
CA PHE A 263 -18.41 -4.35 -42.67
C PHE A 263 -19.42 -5.02 -41.72
N TYR A 264 -20.32 -5.87 -42.26
CA TYR A 264 -21.32 -6.57 -41.45
C TYR A 264 -20.70 -7.60 -40.49
N LEU A 265 -19.66 -8.31 -40.92
CA LEU A 265 -18.92 -9.26 -40.08
C LEU A 265 -18.11 -8.53 -39.02
N VAL A 266 -17.51 -7.40 -39.36
CA VAL A 266 -16.83 -6.50 -38.41
C VAL A 266 -17.78 -6.06 -37.30
N CYS A 267 -18.97 -5.56 -37.64
CA CYS A 267 -19.98 -5.16 -36.65
C CYS A 267 -20.42 -6.32 -35.74
N ALA A 268 -20.62 -7.52 -36.29
CA ALA A 268 -21.01 -8.69 -35.51
C ALA A 268 -19.91 -9.13 -34.52
N VAL A 269 -18.64 -9.12 -34.96
CA VAL A 269 -17.49 -9.46 -34.12
C VAL A 269 -17.30 -8.43 -33.00
N PHE A 270 -17.39 -7.13 -33.29
CA PHE A 270 -17.31 -6.08 -32.28
C PHE A 270 -18.45 -6.16 -31.27
N PHE A 271 -19.67 -6.49 -31.71
CA PHE A 271 -20.81 -6.68 -30.81
C PHE A 271 -20.58 -7.86 -29.86
N ALA A 272 -20.10 -9.00 -30.36
CA ALA A 272 -19.79 -10.17 -29.54
C ALA A 272 -18.67 -9.91 -28.52
N ILE A 273 -17.62 -9.18 -28.94
CA ILE A 273 -16.51 -8.79 -28.05
C ILE A 273 -17.02 -7.82 -26.97
N GLY A 274 -17.79 -6.79 -27.34
CA GLY A 274 -18.36 -5.84 -26.40
C GLY A 274 -19.26 -6.52 -25.35
N LEU A 275 -20.07 -7.50 -25.77
CA LEU A 275 -20.89 -8.31 -24.86
C LEU A 275 -20.02 -9.15 -23.91
N GLY A 276 -18.94 -9.76 -24.41
CA GLY A 276 -18.00 -10.52 -23.60
C GLY A 276 -17.23 -9.66 -22.59
N MET A 277 -16.81 -8.45 -22.99
CA MET A 277 -16.16 -7.49 -22.11
C MET A 277 -17.11 -6.98 -21.03
N PHE A 278 -18.36 -6.67 -21.39
CA PHE A 278 -19.38 -6.20 -20.44
C PHE A 278 -19.74 -7.24 -19.39
N LEU A 279 -19.73 -8.53 -19.75
CA LEU A 279 -19.99 -9.65 -18.84
C LEU A 279 -18.78 -9.96 -17.92
N ASN A 280 -17.60 -9.43 -18.22
CA ASN A 280 -16.40 -9.70 -17.45
C ASN A 280 -16.19 -8.62 -16.37
N PRO A 281 -16.32 -8.92 -15.07
CA PRO A 281 -16.15 -7.95 -13.99
C PRO A 281 -14.71 -7.42 -13.86
N VAL A 282 -13.74 -8.00 -14.57
CA VAL A 282 -12.31 -7.64 -14.53
C VAL A 282 -11.98 -6.46 -15.44
N VAL A 283 -12.77 -6.23 -16.50
CA VAL A 283 -12.51 -5.16 -17.47
C VAL A 283 -13.63 -4.13 -17.33
N PRO A 284 -13.36 -2.90 -16.83
CA PRO A 284 -14.37 -1.85 -16.90
C PRO A 284 -14.71 -1.62 -18.37
N GLY A 285 -15.99 -1.84 -18.72
CA GLY A 285 -16.52 -1.63 -20.06
C GLY A 285 -16.50 -0.18 -20.49
#